data_AF-A0A964LAU1-F1
#
_entry.id   AF-A0A964LAU1-F1
#
_cell.length_a   1.000
_cell.length_b   1.000
_cell.length_c   1.000
_cell.angle_alpha   90.00
_cell.angle_beta   90.00
_cell.angle_gamma   90.00
#
_symmetry.space_group_name_H-M   'P 1'
#
loop_
_entity.id
_entity.type
_entity.pdbx_description
1 polymer ?
#
loop_
_entity_poly.entity_id
_entity_poly.type
_entity_poly.pdbx_seq_one_letter_code
_entity_poly.pdbx_strand_id
1 'polypeptide(L)'
;MRLYFSIRRWQLFVSAAILLSAIGANRADQVGNKEVLQKSFNETNQRREKLFSGEEQASKADANLAKAVANYYIHRISNTAENPVTLHKDFASAIGRIEKSGKNRAFVDLFAPALVASMKEVLANNNVKTDGTVVVNAAMMLPAMARLQHHSINDYLASLVQDEKETHDAVRHYALKAVREVMPIRIQLEPDPTQPQFEDFNDPKQNARRLYDQKNVDALAKYINRPLKVEGMTQAQIDVIRYLRREAIVALAQTSAPAVSALKKPMKMDGLVAPTLMKVLAGSVQPPPSLSEKIEAALGLCAMRYPNMPEYNPDVANFLIGRTLLEFTTEYNKDLVNFAIVGAKKQLPLIPFKGDSNRLTAGLKLLAENAAAGKVPTARASADQLILKFAPIATNISTYKNVGGERVQDLNQYVNQIMPKELKPFKNLNVPAIQLAPAP
;
A
#
# COMPACT_ATOMS: atom_id res chain seq x y z
N MET A 1 -36.04 73.94 2.29
CA MET A 1 -35.08 74.33 3.34
C MET A 1 -33.97 73.28 3.37
N ARG A 2 -32.73 73.73 3.13
CA ARG A 2 -31.42 73.11 3.45
C ARG A 2 -30.98 71.80 2.77
N LEU A 3 -30.04 72.00 1.84
CA LEU A 3 -28.95 71.11 1.42
C LEU A 3 -28.26 70.38 2.58
N TYR A 4 -27.80 69.14 2.34
CA TYR A 4 -26.59 68.60 2.96
C TYR A 4 -25.79 67.74 1.97
N PHE A 5 -24.48 67.94 2.01
CA PHE A 5 -23.43 67.54 1.07
C PHE A 5 -22.56 66.42 1.66
N SER A 6 -21.92 65.64 0.78
CA SER A 6 -20.55 65.05 0.93
C SER A 6 -20.38 63.92 1.99
N ILE A 7 -19.63 62.81 1.83
CA ILE A 7 -18.30 62.60 1.25
C ILE A 7 -18.21 61.12 0.78
N ARG A 8 -17.84 60.87 -0.49
CA ARG A 8 -17.43 59.54 -1.00
C ARG A 8 -15.95 59.32 -0.71
N ARG A 9 -15.61 58.25 0.04
CA ARG A 9 -14.24 57.75 0.20
C ARG A 9 -13.82 56.96 -1.05
N TRP A 10 -12.83 57.46 -1.77
CA TRP A 10 -12.01 56.71 -2.72
C TRP A 10 -10.97 55.89 -1.94
N GLN A 11 -10.96 54.57 -2.11
CA GLN A 11 -9.80 53.73 -1.76
C GLN A 11 -9.15 53.25 -3.05
N LEU A 12 -7.93 53.74 -3.27
CA LEU A 12 -7.02 53.29 -4.32
C LEU A 12 -6.48 51.90 -3.95
N PHE A 13 -6.89 50.87 -4.70
CA PHE A 13 -6.21 49.59 -4.74
C PHE A 13 -4.97 49.72 -5.63
N VAL A 14 -3.79 49.80 -5.02
CA VAL A 14 -2.51 49.65 -5.74
C VAL A 14 -2.31 48.16 -6.02
N SER A 15 -2.58 47.73 -7.25
CA SER A 15 -2.25 46.40 -7.74
C SER A 15 -0.78 46.37 -8.13
N ALA A 16 0.07 45.76 -7.29
CA ALA A 16 1.45 45.44 -7.67
C ALA A 16 1.44 44.24 -8.63
N ALA A 17 1.46 44.51 -9.93
CA ALA A 17 1.68 43.50 -10.95
C ALA A 17 3.16 43.07 -10.94
N ILE A 18 3.45 41.88 -10.41
CA ILE A 18 4.76 41.25 -10.51
C ILE A 18 4.85 40.62 -11.91
N LEU A 19 5.61 41.27 -12.80
CA LEU A 19 6.01 40.74 -14.09
C LEU A 19 7.04 39.62 -13.89
N LEU A 20 6.59 38.37 -13.86
CA LEU A 20 7.46 37.22 -14.12
C LEU A 20 7.76 37.17 -15.62
N SER A 21 8.99 37.53 -15.98
CA SER A 21 9.54 37.36 -17.32
C SER A 21 9.49 35.90 -17.74
N ALA A 22 8.79 35.64 -18.84
CA ALA A 22 8.72 34.34 -19.51
C ALA A 22 10.10 33.96 -20.06
N ILE A 23 10.71 32.93 -19.47
CA ILE A 23 11.93 32.32 -19.98
C ILE A 23 11.51 31.31 -21.06
N GLY A 24 12.10 31.48 -22.25
CA GLY A 24 11.76 30.73 -23.46
C GLY A 24 12.09 29.24 -23.39
N ALA A 25 11.26 28.45 -24.05
CA ALA A 25 11.42 27.02 -24.19
C ALA A 25 12.47 26.69 -25.27
N ASN A 26 13.61 26.13 -24.87
CA ASN A 26 14.46 25.29 -25.72
C ASN A 26 15.14 24.21 -24.85
N ARG A 27 15.44 23.08 -25.50
CA ARG A 27 15.81 21.76 -24.97
C ARG A 27 16.74 21.75 -23.72
N ALA A 28 16.33 20.94 -22.72
CA ALA A 28 17.16 20.26 -21.73
C ALA A 28 17.85 21.08 -20.61
N ASP A 29 17.17 22.10 -20.08
CA ASP A 29 17.42 22.52 -18.70
C ASP A 29 16.86 21.43 -17.76
N GLN A 30 17.73 20.51 -17.31
CA GLN A 30 17.46 19.69 -16.12
C GLN A 30 16.88 20.62 -15.04
N VAL A 31 15.78 20.22 -14.39
CA VAL A 31 15.24 20.78 -13.13
C VAL A 31 16.16 21.89 -12.58
N GLY A 32 15.91 23.16 -12.95
CA GLY A 32 16.92 24.24 -13.11
C GLY A 32 18.06 24.36 -12.08
N ASN A 33 19.12 25.11 -12.41
CA ASN A 33 20.28 25.33 -11.52
C ASN A 33 19.86 25.45 -10.03
N LYS A 34 20.47 24.65 -9.15
CA LYS A 34 20.23 24.59 -7.69
C LYS A 34 19.97 25.97 -7.08
N GLU A 35 20.76 26.97 -7.48
CA GLU A 35 20.67 28.35 -6.97
C GLU A 35 19.35 29.02 -7.33
N VAL A 36 18.87 28.81 -8.56
CA VAL A 36 17.58 29.34 -9.05
C VAL A 36 16.42 28.68 -8.32
N LEU A 37 16.45 27.35 -8.17
CA LEU A 37 15.43 26.62 -7.42
C LEU A 37 15.39 27.04 -5.95
N GLN A 38 16.56 27.17 -5.31
CA GLN A 38 16.68 27.60 -3.93
C GLN A 38 16.15 29.03 -3.75
N LYS A 39 16.51 29.94 -4.64
CA LYS A 39 16.05 31.33 -4.62
C LYS A 39 14.52 31.39 -4.75
N SER A 40 13.95 30.71 -5.74
CA SER A 40 12.50 30.64 -5.94
C SER A 40 11.77 30.01 -4.73
N PHE A 41 12.35 28.98 -4.14
CA PHE A 41 11.83 28.35 -2.94
C PHE A 41 11.87 29.31 -1.73
N ASN A 42 12.92 30.11 -1.58
CA ASN A 42 13.06 31.04 -0.47
C ASN A 42 12.11 32.25 -0.62
N GLU A 43 12.00 32.80 -1.83
CA GLU A 43 11.12 33.93 -2.15
C GLU A 43 9.64 33.61 -1.89
N THR A 44 9.25 32.35 -2.07
CA THR A 44 7.87 31.89 -1.86
C THR A 44 7.59 31.37 -0.44
N ASN A 45 8.56 31.44 0.49
CA ASN A 45 8.47 30.78 1.80
C ASN A 45 7.21 31.20 2.58
N GLN A 46 6.95 32.50 2.72
CA GLN A 46 5.80 32.97 3.50
C GLN A 46 4.46 32.47 2.94
N ARG A 47 4.26 32.59 1.62
CA ARG A 47 3.03 32.09 0.96
C ARG A 47 2.94 30.57 1.04
N ARG A 48 4.04 29.86 0.81
CA ARG A 48 4.10 28.39 0.89
C ARG A 48 3.70 27.89 2.27
N GLU A 49 4.24 28.47 3.34
CA GLU A 49 3.98 28.02 4.70
C GLU A 49 2.49 28.18 5.06
N LYS A 50 1.85 29.29 4.65
CA LYS A 50 0.41 29.47 4.81
C LYS A 50 -0.43 28.48 3.99
N LEU A 51 0.03 28.13 2.79
CA LEU A 51 -0.63 27.10 1.96
C LEU A 51 -0.49 25.72 2.60
N PHE A 52 0.68 25.39 3.17
CA PHE A 52 0.96 24.12 3.83
C PHE A 52 0.18 23.96 5.15
N SER A 53 0.04 25.04 5.93
CA SER A 53 -0.75 25.03 7.17
C SER A 53 -2.26 25.10 6.91
N GLY A 54 -2.66 25.49 5.69
CA GLY A 54 -4.05 25.70 5.32
C GLY A 54 -4.66 26.98 5.88
N GLU A 55 -3.83 27.92 6.33
CA GLU A 55 -4.25 29.27 6.72
C GLU A 55 -4.83 30.05 5.53
N GLU A 56 -4.30 29.83 4.32
CA GLU A 56 -4.79 30.42 3.09
C GLU A 56 -5.11 29.33 2.06
N GLN A 57 -6.16 29.53 1.27
CA GLN A 57 -6.50 28.64 0.16
C GLN A 57 -5.63 28.93 -1.07
N ALA A 58 -5.26 27.89 -1.80
CA ALA A 58 -4.61 28.07 -3.09
C ALA A 58 -5.57 28.63 -4.14
N SER A 59 -5.00 29.41 -5.03
CA SER A 59 -5.60 29.93 -6.25
C SER A 59 -4.84 29.42 -7.47
N LYS A 60 -5.36 29.66 -8.67
CA LYS A 60 -4.64 29.33 -9.92
C LYS A 60 -3.28 30.02 -10.03
N ALA A 61 -3.09 31.18 -9.39
CA ALA A 61 -1.81 31.90 -9.38
C ALA A 61 -0.72 31.14 -8.62
N ASP A 62 -1.09 30.24 -7.71
CA ASP A 62 -0.15 29.43 -6.92
C ASP A 62 0.39 28.22 -7.69
N ALA A 63 -0.03 28.00 -8.95
CA ALA A 63 0.45 26.88 -9.77
C ALA A 63 1.96 26.90 -9.99
N ASN A 64 2.55 28.08 -10.22
CA ASN A 64 4.00 28.21 -10.38
C ASN A 64 4.75 28.00 -9.06
N LEU A 65 4.16 28.42 -7.93
CA LEU A 65 4.69 28.14 -6.61
C LEU A 65 4.71 26.62 -6.36
N ALA A 66 3.61 25.92 -6.65
CA ALA A 66 3.51 24.48 -6.50
C ALA A 66 4.58 23.73 -7.34
N LYS A 67 4.80 24.17 -8.59
CA LYS A 67 5.88 23.64 -9.46
C LYS A 67 7.27 23.91 -8.91
N ALA A 68 7.55 25.14 -8.48
CA ALA A 68 8.85 25.51 -7.91
C ALA A 68 9.18 24.69 -6.65
N VAL A 69 8.18 24.51 -5.78
CA VAL A 69 8.31 23.68 -4.57
C VAL A 69 8.55 22.22 -4.91
N ALA A 70 7.82 21.66 -5.88
CA ALA A 70 8.00 20.28 -6.32
C ALA A 70 9.40 20.04 -6.90
N ASN A 71 9.82 20.89 -7.84
CA ASN A 71 11.14 20.85 -8.45
C ASN A 71 12.26 20.98 -7.41
N TYR A 72 12.11 21.90 -6.46
CA TYR A 72 13.09 22.10 -5.40
C TYR A 72 13.28 20.84 -4.54
N TYR A 73 12.20 20.24 -4.03
CA TYR A 73 12.32 19.04 -3.19
C TYR A 73 12.92 17.86 -3.95
N ILE A 74 12.46 17.63 -5.18
CA ILE A 74 12.96 16.51 -5.99
C ILE A 74 14.42 16.72 -6.34
N HIS A 75 14.80 17.89 -6.84
CA HIS A 75 16.19 18.22 -7.17
C HIS A 75 17.12 18.07 -5.96
N ARG A 76 16.70 18.58 -4.79
CA ARG A 76 17.52 18.54 -3.58
C ARG A 76 17.80 17.10 -3.15
N ILE A 77 16.79 16.23 -3.18
CA ILE A 77 16.93 14.82 -2.80
C ILE A 77 17.71 14.03 -3.84
N SER A 78 17.55 14.34 -5.13
CA SER A 78 18.16 13.57 -6.21
C SER A 78 19.62 13.96 -6.47
N ASN A 79 20.01 15.23 -6.33
CA ASN A 79 21.25 15.78 -6.90
C ASN A 79 22.21 16.47 -5.89
N THR A 80 22.06 16.29 -4.58
CA THR A 80 22.89 17.05 -3.60
C THR A 80 23.82 16.18 -2.77
N ALA A 81 24.94 16.79 -2.33
CA ALA A 81 25.87 16.24 -1.35
C ALA A 81 25.35 16.34 0.10
N GLU A 82 24.15 16.89 0.30
CA GLU A 82 23.53 16.95 1.63
C GLU A 82 23.10 15.55 2.07
N ASN A 83 23.03 15.33 3.39
CA ASN A 83 22.66 14.02 3.95
C ASN A 83 21.24 13.61 3.49
N PRO A 84 21.08 12.54 2.68
CA PRO A 84 19.79 12.15 2.13
C PRO A 84 18.72 11.88 3.19
N VAL A 85 19.11 11.35 4.36
CA VAL A 85 18.19 11.07 5.47
C VAL A 85 17.52 12.35 5.97
N THR A 86 18.29 13.43 6.12
CA THR A 86 17.77 14.74 6.53
C THR A 86 16.81 15.29 5.48
N LEU A 87 17.15 15.16 4.20
CA LEU A 87 16.32 15.65 3.10
C LEU A 87 14.99 14.91 3.00
N HIS A 88 15.01 13.58 3.12
CA HIS A 88 13.81 12.76 3.15
C HIS A 88 12.92 13.10 4.35
N LYS A 89 13.51 13.33 5.52
CA LYS A 89 12.76 13.73 6.71
C LYS A 89 12.12 15.11 6.53
N ASP A 90 12.84 16.06 5.94
CA ASP A 90 12.35 17.41 5.63
C ASP A 90 11.14 17.36 4.68
N PHE A 91 11.28 16.65 3.56
CA PHE A 91 10.18 16.44 2.61
C PHE A 91 8.98 15.74 3.26
N ALA A 92 9.20 14.65 4.00
CA ALA A 92 8.13 13.93 4.69
C ALA A 92 7.43 14.81 5.74
N SER A 93 8.17 15.73 6.39
CA SER A 93 7.62 16.68 7.36
C SER A 93 6.76 17.72 6.64
N ALA A 94 7.20 18.23 5.49
CA ALA A 94 6.42 19.12 4.64
C ALA A 94 5.09 18.46 4.20
N ILE A 95 5.14 17.23 3.69
CA ILE A 95 3.91 16.49 3.35
C ILE A 95 3.03 16.26 4.57
N GLY A 96 3.61 15.88 5.71
CA GLY A 96 2.87 15.67 6.95
C GLY A 96 2.15 16.92 7.45
N ARG A 97 2.68 18.13 7.20
CA ARG A 97 1.98 19.40 7.50
C ARG A 97 0.76 19.59 6.60
N ILE A 98 0.91 19.37 5.29
CA ILE A 98 -0.18 19.47 4.32
C ILE A 98 -1.30 18.48 4.67
N GLU A 99 -0.94 17.23 4.94
CA GLU A 99 -1.87 16.15 5.32
C GLU A 99 -2.65 16.51 6.60
N LYS A 100 -1.94 16.90 7.68
CA LYS A 100 -2.55 17.26 8.96
C LYS A 100 -3.47 18.47 8.85
N SER A 101 -3.17 19.42 7.96
CA SER A 101 -4.04 20.58 7.80
C SER A 101 -5.42 20.17 7.31
N GLY A 102 -5.50 19.24 6.34
CA GLY A 102 -6.73 18.83 5.65
C GLY A 102 -7.53 19.96 4.96
N LYS A 103 -7.12 21.21 5.14
CA LYS A 103 -7.91 22.42 4.86
C LYS A 103 -7.70 22.97 3.47
N ASN A 104 -6.57 22.67 2.82
CA ASN A 104 -6.18 23.28 1.54
C ASN A 104 -6.10 22.25 0.41
N ARG A 105 -7.23 21.61 0.09
CA ARG A 105 -7.27 20.62 -0.99
C ARG A 105 -6.91 21.25 -2.34
N ALA A 106 -7.28 22.52 -2.55
CA ALA A 106 -6.93 23.29 -3.74
C ALA A 106 -5.41 23.34 -3.97
N PHE A 107 -4.60 23.46 -2.90
CA PHE A 107 -3.14 23.40 -3.05
C PHE A 107 -2.66 22.00 -3.42
N VAL A 108 -3.22 20.95 -2.82
CA VAL A 108 -2.88 19.56 -3.16
C VAL A 108 -3.17 19.28 -4.64
N ASP A 109 -4.28 19.79 -5.17
CA ASP A 109 -4.68 19.61 -6.57
C ASP A 109 -3.71 20.30 -7.57
N LEU A 110 -2.95 21.31 -7.12
CA LEU A 110 -1.86 21.92 -7.90
C LEU A 110 -0.51 21.22 -7.67
N PHE A 111 -0.23 20.87 -6.42
CA PHE A 111 1.08 20.38 -5.98
C PHE A 111 1.32 18.91 -6.32
N ALA A 112 0.30 18.05 -6.20
CA ALA A 112 0.45 16.63 -6.49
C ALA A 112 0.77 16.33 -7.97
N PRO A 113 0.09 16.94 -8.96
CA PRO A 113 0.49 16.79 -10.36
C PRO A 113 1.90 17.34 -10.65
N ALA A 114 2.28 18.45 -10.00
CA ALA A 114 3.63 19.00 -10.15
C ALA A 114 4.70 18.03 -9.62
N LEU A 115 4.50 17.45 -8.42
CA LEU A 115 5.38 16.41 -7.89
C LEU A 115 5.51 15.21 -8.83
N VAL A 116 4.40 14.75 -9.41
CA VAL A 116 4.43 13.63 -10.38
C VAL A 116 5.20 14.00 -11.64
N ALA A 117 5.01 15.20 -12.18
CA ALA A 117 5.74 15.67 -13.36
C ALA A 117 7.25 15.74 -13.10
N SER A 118 7.65 16.36 -12.00
CA SER A 118 9.06 16.46 -11.59
C SER A 118 9.68 15.08 -11.31
N MET A 119 8.93 14.15 -10.72
CA MET A 119 9.41 12.78 -10.47
C MET A 119 9.61 12.00 -11.76
N LYS A 120 8.66 12.11 -12.71
CA LYS A 120 8.77 11.49 -14.03
C LYS A 120 9.99 12.03 -14.78
N GLU A 121 10.24 13.33 -14.73
CA GLU A 121 11.41 13.94 -15.36
C GLU A 121 12.71 13.37 -14.79
N VAL A 122 12.85 13.31 -13.45
CA VAL A 122 14.05 12.74 -12.83
C VAL A 122 14.23 11.27 -13.17
N LEU A 123 13.18 10.45 -13.12
CA LEU A 123 13.30 9.02 -13.43
C LEU A 123 13.50 8.72 -14.92
N ALA A 124 13.02 9.58 -15.82
CA ALA A 124 13.23 9.43 -17.26
C ALA A 124 14.63 9.84 -17.71
N ASN A 125 15.22 10.84 -17.05
CA ASN A 125 16.53 11.39 -17.42
C ASN A 125 17.72 10.68 -16.77
N ASN A 126 17.48 9.74 -15.85
CA ASN A 126 18.53 9.04 -15.10
C ASN A 126 18.40 7.53 -15.31
N ASN A 127 19.52 6.84 -15.50
CA ASN A 127 19.54 5.39 -15.67
C ASN A 127 20.01 4.72 -14.38
N VAL A 128 19.27 3.73 -13.87
CA VAL A 128 19.62 3.08 -12.58
C VAL A 128 21.03 2.48 -12.56
N LYS A 129 21.57 2.09 -13.73
CA LYS A 129 22.92 1.52 -13.81
C LYS A 129 24.02 2.57 -13.66
N THR A 130 23.79 3.81 -14.10
CA THR A 130 24.78 4.90 -14.04
C THR A 130 24.51 5.86 -12.89
N ASP A 131 23.23 6.11 -12.61
CA ASP A 131 22.72 7.14 -11.70
C ASP A 131 21.89 6.50 -10.57
N GLY A 132 22.28 5.30 -10.14
CA GLY A 132 21.52 4.48 -9.20
C GLY A 132 21.13 5.22 -7.91
N THR A 133 22.04 6.01 -7.35
CA THR A 133 21.79 6.83 -6.14
C THR A 133 20.71 7.87 -6.38
N VAL A 134 20.74 8.57 -7.52
CA VAL A 134 19.76 9.61 -7.89
C VAL A 134 18.38 8.98 -8.00
N VAL A 135 18.28 7.86 -8.72
CA VAL A 135 17.02 7.14 -8.92
C VAL A 135 16.45 6.57 -7.62
N VAL A 136 17.29 5.95 -6.78
CA VAL A 136 16.85 5.38 -5.50
C VAL A 136 16.38 6.49 -4.54
N ASN A 137 17.14 7.58 -4.42
CA ASN A 137 16.74 8.72 -3.59
C ASN A 137 15.42 9.33 -4.08
N ALA A 138 15.24 9.51 -5.39
CA ALA A 138 13.97 9.99 -5.93
C ALA A 138 12.82 9.01 -5.59
N ALA A 139 13.00 7.72 -5.84
CA ALA A 139 12.00 6.69 -5.56
C ALA A 139 11.60 6.62 -4.06
N MET A 140 12.55 6.86 -3.14
CA MET A 140 12.29 6.92 -1.70
C MET A 140 11.29 8.00 -1.29
N MET A 141 11.00 8.99 -2.14
CA MET A 141 9.99 10.02 -1.89
C MET A 141 8.55 9.54 -2.14
N LEU A 142 8.36 8.47 -2.93
CA LEU A 142 7.05 8.01 -3.38
C LEU A 142 6.08 7.73 -2.21
N PRO A 143 6.47 7.07 -1.10
CA PRO A 143 5.57 6.85 0.02
C PRO A 143 5.11 8.15 0.70
N ALA A 144 6.01 9.12 0.84
CA ALA A 144 5.62 10.43 1.38
C ALA A 144 4.65 11.13 0.42
N MET A 145 4.89 11.10 -0.90
CA MET A 145 3.96 11.65 -1.90
C MET A 145 2.56 11.02 -1.78
N ALA A 146 2.48 9.70 -1.63
CA ALA A 146 1.22 8.96 -1.55
C ALA A 146 0.30 9.41 -0.40
N ARG A 147 0.86 9.93 0.70
CA ARG A 147 0.09 10.47 1.84
C ARG A 147 -0.79 11.67 1.48
N LEU A 148 -0.52 12.35 0.36
CA LEU A 148 -1.42 13.39 -0.16
C LEU A 148 -2.76 12.85 -0.69
N GLN A 149 -2.86 11.53 -0.92
CA GLN A 149 -4.06 10.84 -1.40
C GLN A 149 -4.69 11.56 -2.61
N HIS A 150 -3.86 11.94 -3.58
CA HIS A 150 -4.29 12.62 -4.79
C HIS A 150 -4.29 11.65 -5.98
N HIS A 151 -5.30 11.75 -6.84
CA HIS A 151 -5.52 10.80 -7.94
C HIS A 151 -4.33 10.75 -8.91
N SER A 152 -3.70 11.89 -9.22
CA SER A 152 -2.52 11.91 -10.10
C SER A 152 -1.34 11.12 -9.54
N ILE A 153 -1.16 11.08 -8.21
CA ILE A 153 -0.11 10.30 -7.56
C ILE A 153 -0.48 8.83 -7.61
N ASN A 154 -1.73 8.48 -7.26
CA ASN A 154 -2.19 7.09 -7.29
C ASN A 154 -2.10 6.49 -8.70
N ASP A 155 -2.53 7.23 -9.72
CA ASP A 155 -2.43 6.83 -11.12
C ASP A 155 -0.99 6.57 -11.53
N TYR A 156 -0.08 7.44 -11.08
CA TYR A 156 1.34 7.29 -11.34
C TYR A 156 1.93 6.07 -10.61
N LEU A 157 1.61 5.87 -9.34
CA LEU A 157 2.06 4.70 -8.58
C LEU A 157 1.55 3.39 -9.18
N ALA A 158 0.27 3.33 -9.56
CA ALA A 158 -0.31 2.18 -10.25
C ALA A 158 0.43 1.90 -11.58
N SER A 159 0.81 2.94 -12.33
CA SER A 159 1.60 2.77 -13.55
C SER A 159 3.00 2.20 -13.27
N LEU A 160 3.70 2.68 -12.24
CA LEU A 160 5.02 2.16 -11.85
C LEU A 160 4.97 0.69 -11.39
N VAL A 161 3.88 0.28 -10.75
CA VAL A 161 3.67 -1.11 -10.33
C VAL A 161 3.41 -2.02 -11.53
N GLN A 162 2.58 -1.58 -12.48
CA GLN A 162 2.13 -2.40 -13.60
C GLN A 162 3.11 -2.44 -14.78
N ASP A 163 3.95 -1.41 -14.97
CA ASP A 163 4.83 -1.34 -16.13
C ASP A 163 6.02 -2.28 -15.96
N GLU A 164 5.95 -3.42 -16.64
CA GLU A 164 6.94 -4.48 -16.56
C GLU A 164 8.24 -4.14 -17.28
N LYS A 165 8.18 -3.29 -18.32
CA LYS A 165 9.33 -3.05 -19.21
C LYS A 165 10.09 -1.79 -18.84
N GLU A 166 9.40 -0.75 -18.39
CA GLU A 166 10.02 0.56 -18.18
C GLU A 166 10.43 0.79 -16.72
N THR A 167 9.74 0.18 -15.76
CA THR A 167 10.03 0.45 -14.34
C THR A 167 11.10 -0.50 -13.80
N HIS A 168 12.20 0.06 -13.29
CA HIS A 168 13.23 -0.70 -12.60
C HIS A 168 12.76 -1.22 -11.23
N ASP A 169 13.21 -2.40 -10.81
CA ASP A 169 12.82 -3.04 -9.54
C ASP A 169 13.01 -2.17 -8.30
N ALA A 170 14.09 -1.38 -8.26
CA ALA A 170 14.34 -0.41 -7.19
C ALA A 170 13.25 0.66 -7.09
N VAL A 171 12.77 1.19 -8.23
CA VAL A 171 11.67 2.16 -8.26
C VAL A 171 10.36 1.48 -7.89
N ARG A 172 10.13 0.28 -8.45
CA ARG A 172 8.93 -0.52 -8.19
C ARG A 172 8.77 -0.86 -6.71
N HIS A 173 9.86 -1.19 -6.01
CA HIS A 173 9.88 -1.42 -4.57
C HIS A 173 9.24 -0.27 -3.78
N TYR A 174 9.67 0.97 -4.04
CA TYR A 174 9.12 2.12 -3.36
C TYR A 174 7.72 2.49 -3.84
N ALA A 175 7.39 2.22 -5.11
CA ALA A 175 6.02 2.37 -5.60
C ALA A 175 5.05 1.42 -4.88
N LEU A 176 5.42 0.15 -4.68
CA LEU A 176 4.63 -0.82 -3.92
C LEU A 176 4.41 -0.37 -2.46
N LYS A 177 5.46 0.13 -1.81
CA LYS A 177 5.36 0.74 -0.47
C LYS A 177 4.46 1.97 -0.46
N ALA A 178 4.50 2.79 -1.51
CA ALA A 178 3.70 3.98 -1.63
C ALA A 178 2.21 3.68 -1.84
N VAL A 179 1.87 2.66 -2.63
CA VAL A 179 0.47 2.21 -2.79
C VAL A 179 -0.13 1.75 -1.45
N ARG A 180 0.68 1.24 -0.52
CA ARG A 180 0.22 0.93 0.83
C ARG A 180 -0.32 2.15 1.59
N GLU A 181 0.27 3.33 1.39
CA GLU A 181 -0.10 4.56 2.10
C GLU A 181 -1.45 5.14 1.64
N VAL A 182 -2.00 4.66 0.53
CA VAL A 182 -3.33 5.06 0.04
C VAL A 182 -4.45 4.14 0.54
N MET A 183 -4.10 3.11 1.32
CA MET A 183 -5.01 2.15 1.96
C MET A 183 -5.26 2.52 3.45
N PRO A 184 -6.31 2.01 4.12
CA PRO A 184 -7.35 1.08 3.63
C PRO A 184 -8.31 1.75 2.64
N ILE A 185 -9.05 0.92 1.90
CA ILE A 185 -10.18 1.43 1.11
C ILE A 185 -11.25 1.91 2.10
N ARG A 186 -11.60 3.19 2.03
CA ARG A 186 -12.42 3.84 3.05
C ARG A 186 -13.91 3.56 2.92
N ILE A 187 -14.30 2.88 1.86
CA ILE A 187 -15.68 2.88 1.38
C ILE A 187 -16.51 1.84 2.15
N GLN A 188 -15.89 0.74 2.61
CA GLN A 188 -16.63 -0.41 3.15
C GLN A 188 -16.61 -0.56 4.68
N LEU A 189 -15.75 0.16 5.39
CA LEU A 189 -15.26 -0.34 6.69
C LEU A 189 -15.96 0.23 7.92
N GLU A 190 -16.37 1.50 7.95
CA GLU A 190 -17.06 2.07 9.11
C GLU A 190 -18.03 3.19 8.66
N PRO A 191 -19.27 3.23 9.15
CA PRO A 191 -20.13 4.39 8.97
C PRO A 191 -19.46 5.60 9.62
N ASP A 192 -19.40 6.71 8.90
CA ASP A 192 -19.04 7.99 9.48
C ASP A 192 -20.05 8.29 10.61
N PRO A 193 -19.63 8.58 11.85
CA PRO A 193 -20.56 8.91 12.93
C PRO A 193 -21.45 10.12 12.60
N THR A 194 -21.07 10.94 11.62
CA THR A 194 -21.86 12.06 11.08
C THR A 194 -22.73 11.69 9.88
N GLN A 195 -22.50 10.54 9.24
CA GLN A 195 -23.32 10.00 8.16
C GLN A 195 -23.66 8.52 8.45
N PRO A 196 -24.74 8.24 9.20
CA PRO A 196 -25.14 6.88 9.57
C PRO A 196 -25.63 6.03 8.39
N GLN A 197 -25.64 6.58 7.17
CA GLN A 197 -26.05 5.86 5.97
C GLN A 197 -24.83 5.20 5.32
N PHE A 198 -24.92 3.88 5.18
CA PHE A 198 -23.95 3.06 4.47
C PHE A 198 -23.79 3.52 3.01
N GLU A 199 -22.69 3.08 2.39
CA GLU A 199 -22.35 3.22 0.97
C GLU A 199 -23.54 3.52 0.05
N ASP A 200 -23.57 4.71 -0.55
CA ASP A 200 -24.52 5.03 -1.61
C ASP A 200 -23.87 4.70 -2.96
N PHE A 201 -24.34 3.65 -3.61
CA PHE A 201 -23.92 3.29 -4.98
C PHE A 201 -24.42 4.28 -6.04
N ASN A 202 -25.28 5.23 -5.66
CA ASN A 202 -25.71 6.32 -6.51
C ASN A 202 -24.86 7.58 -6.34
N ASP A 203 -24.11 7.73 -5.23
CA ASP A 203 -23.28 8.91 -4.99
C ASP A 203 -22.10 8.94 -5.99
N PRO A 204 -22.05 9.92 -6.90
CA PRO A 204 -20.97 10.04 -7.88
C PRO A 204 -19.58 10.17 -7.23
N LYS A 205 -19.49 10.79 -6.05
CA LYS A 205 -18.22 10.98 -5.32
C LYS A 205 -17.71 9.65 -4.75
N GLN A 206 -18.60 8.85 -4.16
CA GLN A 206 -18.25 7.51 -3.68
C GLN A 206 -17.88 6.58 -4.84
N ASN A 207 -18.64 6.63 -5.94
CA ASN A 207 -18.31 5.86 -7.15
C ASN A 207 -16.94 6.23 -7.74
N ALA A 208 -16.63 7.53 -7.83
CA ALA A 208 -15.32 7.97 -8.27
C ALA A 208 -14.21 7.43 -7.35
N ARG A 209 -14.41 7.49 -6.02
CA ARG A 209 -13.48 6.90 -5.04
C ARG A 209 -13.30 5.39 -5.25
N ARG A 210 -14.38 4.63 -5.43
CA ARG A 210 -14.34 3.17 -5.69
C ARG A 210 -13.50 2.86 -6.93
N LEU A 211 -13.68 3.62 -8.00
CA LEU A 211 -12.92 3.42 -9.23
C LEU A 211 -11.41 3.66 -9.02
N TYR A 212 -11.04 4.64 -8.21
CA TYR A 212 -9.64 4.89 -7.86
C TYR A 212 -9.06 3.77 -6.98
N ASP A 213 -9.79 3.37 -5.95
CA ASP A 213 -9.39 2.27 -5.06
C ASP A 213 -9.25 0.96 -5.84
N GLN A 214 -10.18 0.70 -6.77
CA GLN A 214 -10.17 -0.44 -7.68
C GLN A 214 -8.90 -0.44 -8.52
N LYS A 215 -8.52 0.69 -9.12
CA LYS A 215 -7.32 0.78 -9.95
C LYS A 215 -6.05 0.40 -9.18
N ASN A 216 -5.93 0.84 -7.94
CA ASN A 216 -4.79 0.48 -7.08
C ASN A 216 -4.80 -1.01 -6.73
N VAL A 217 -5.95 -1.56 -6.36
CA VAL A 217 -6.10 -2.99 -6.05
C VAL A 217 -5.80 -3.86 -7.28
N ASP A 218 -6.33 -3.49 -8.44
CA ASP A 218 -6.11 -4.20 -9.70
C ASP A 218 -4.64 -4.16 -10.12
N ALA A 219 -3.94 -3.04 -9.89
CA ALA A 219 -2.49 -2.95 -10.11
C ALA A 219 -1.70 -3.94 -9.25
N LEU A 220 -1.99 -4.01 -7.96
CA LEU A 220 -1.35 -4.96 -7.05
C LEU A 220 -1.71 -6.41 -7.39
N ALA A 221 -2.99 -6.70 -7.63
CA ALA A 221 -3.46 -8.03 -7.97
C ALA A 221 -2.86 -8.54 -9.29
N LYS A 222 -2.77 -7.68 -10.30
CA LYS A 222 -2.10 -8.00 -11.56
C LYS A 222 -0.61 -8.28 -11.35
N TYR A 223 0.08 -7.47 -10.55
CA TYR A 223 1.49 -7.67 -10.25
C TYR A 223 1.75 -9.00 -9.51
N ILE A 224 0.92 -9.33 -8.51
CA ILE A 224 1.04 -10.57 -7.73
C ILE A 224 0.79 -11.82 -8.59
N ASN A 225 -0.23 -11.76 -9.46
CA ASN A 225 -0.60 -12.88 -10.32
C ASN A 225 0.20 -12.95 -11.63
N ARG A 226 1.17 -12.05 -11.84
CA ARG A 226 1.96 -12.00 -13.07
C ARG A 226 2.71 -13.32 -13.26
N PRO A 227 2.52 -14.03 -14.39
CA PRO A 227 3.33 -15.20 -14.70
C PRO A 227 4.76 -14.75 -15.01
N LEU A 228 5.73 -15.32 -14.31
CA LEU A 228 7.15 -15.05 -14.53
C LEU A 228 7.84 -16.34 -14.95
N LYS A 229 8.54 -16.26 -16.09
CA LYS A 229 9.45 -17.30 -16.55
C LYS A 229 10.68 -17.28 -15.66
N VAL A 230 10.93 -18.37 -14.96
CA VAL A 230 12.03 -18.51 -14.00
C VAL A 230 13.12 -19.44 -14.50
N GLU A 231 12.95 -19.99 -15.71
CA GLU A 231 13.97 -20.83 -16.35
C GLU A 231 15.27 -20.03 -16.55
N GLY A 232 16.38 -20.55 -16.03
CA GLY A 232 17.69 -19.89 -16.09
C GLY A 232 17.92 -18.78 -15.07
N MET A 233 16.95 -18.46 -14.21
CA MET A 233 17.16 -17.54 -13.10
C MET A 233 17.91 -18.23 -11.95
N THR A 234 18.82 -17.50 -11.30
CA THR A 234 19.43 -17.93 -10.04
C THR A 234 18.43 -17.83 -8.88
N GLN A 235 18.69 -18.56 -7.79
CA GLN A 235 17.84 -18.49 -6.59
C GLN A 235 17.75 -17.06 -6.04
N ALA A 236 18.84 -16.30 -6.06
CA ALA A 236 18.85 -14.90 -5.64
C ALA A 236 17.90 -14.02 -6.47
N GLN A 237 17.85 -14.22 -7.79
CA GLN A 237 16.91 -13.50 -8.67
C GLN A 237 15.45 -13.87 -8.37
N ILE A 238 15.18 -15.15 -8.14
CA ILE A 238 13.85 -15.63 -7.72
C ILE A 238 13.45 -15.01 -6.38
N ASP A 239 14.39 -14.88 -5.44
CA ASP A 239 14.11 -14.30 -4.12
C ASP A 239 13.88 -12.79 -4.19
N VAL A 240 14.52 -12.06 -5.12
CA VAL A 240 14.18 -10.65 -5.39
C VAL A 240 12.74 -10.52 -5.90
N ILE A 241 12.33 -11.39 -6.83
CA ILE A 241 10.94 -11.41 -7.33
C ILE A 241 9.96 -11.64 -6.18
N ARG A 242 10.22 -12.65 -5.34
CA ARG A 242 9.40 -12.97 -4.16
C ARG A 242 9.38 -11.84 -3.15
N TYR A 243 10.51 -11.16 -2.93
CA TYR A 243 10.60 -10.01 -2.04
C TYR A 243 9.69 -8.88 -2.51
N LEU A 244 9.75 -8.50 -3.79
CA LEU A 244 8.88 -7.45 -4.33
C LEU A 244 7.40 -7.87 -4.32
N ARG A 245 7.09 -9.13 -4.67
CA ARG A 245 5.73 -9.64 -4.61
C ARG A 245 5.20 -9.66 -3.17
N ARG A 246 6.04 -9.93 -2.17
CA ARG A 246 5.69 -9.78 -0.75
C ARG A 246 5.29 -8.34 -0.41
N GLU A 247 6.03 -7.34 -0.88
CA GLU A 247 5.65 -5.94 -0.65
C GLU A 247 4.30 -5.60 -1.30
N ALA A 248 4.02 -6.15 -2.49
CA ALA A 248 2.70 -6.03 -3.13
C ALA A 248 1.59 -6.72 -2.32
N ILE A 249 1.85 -7.91 -1.78
CA ILE A 249 0.94 -8.65 -0.90
C ILE A 249 0.64 -7.84 0.36
N VAL A 250 1.67 -7.26 1.00
CA VAL A 250 1.51 -6.40 2.18
C VAL A 250 0.67 -5.16 1.84
N ALA A 251 0.91 -4.52 0.70
CA ALA A 251 0.11 -3.37 0.26
C ALA A 251 -1.36 -3.77 0.02
N LEU A 252 -1.61 -4.91 -0.63
CA LEU A 252 -2.95 -5.42 -0.91
C LEU A 252 -3.68 -5.85 0.37
N ALA A 253 -2.97 -6.43 1.33
CA ALA A 253 -3.51 -6.80 2.64
C ALA A 253 -4.05 -5.59 3.41
N GLN A 254 -3.44 -4.41 3.27
CA GLN A 254 -3.92 -3.18 3.93
C GLN A 254 -5.28 -2.71 3.41
N THR A 255 -5.76 -3.20 2.26
CA THR A 255 -7.12 -2.92 1.79
C THR A 255 -8.18 -3.32 2.81
N SER A 256 -7.92 -4.34 3.64
CA SER A 256 -8.77 -4.77 4.77
C SER A 256 -10.22 -5.14 4.41
N ALA A 257 -10.50 -5.39 3.13
CA ALA A 257 -11.79 -5.78 2.59
C ALA A 257 -11.60 -6.87 1.51
N PRO A 258 -12.58 -7.78 1.30
CA PRO A 258 -12.40 -8.87 0.35
C PRO A 258 -12.38 -8.41 -1.13
N ALA A 259 -12.99 -7.26 -1.44
CA ALA A 259 -12.95 -6.62 -2.75
C ALA A 259 -13.29 -5.13 -2.68
N VAL A 260 -13.06 -4.34 -3.75
CA VAL A 260 -13.38 -2.89 -3.76
C VAL A 260 -14.84 -2.60 -4.09
N SER A 261 -15.44 -3.31 -5.04
CA SER A 261 -16.82 -3.07 -5.43
C SER A 261 -17.55 -4.35 -5.81
N ALA A 262 -18.71 -4.56 -5.18
CA ALA A 262 -19.84 -5.23 -5.80
C ALA A 262 -20.66 -4.14 -6.50
N LEU A 263 -20.35 -3.82 -7.76
CA LEU A 263 -21.15 -2.86 -8.53
C LEU A 263 -22.61 -3.37 -8.60
N LYS A 264 -23.56 -2.45 -8.82
CA LYS A 264 -25.01 -2.73 -9.00
C LYS A 264 -25.36 -3.88 -9.95
N LYS A 265 -24.42 -4.35 -10.77
CA LYS A 265 -24.54 -5.60 -11.52
C LYS A 265 -23.99 -6.75 -10.65
N PRO A 266 -24.86 -7.60 -10.08
CA PRO A 266 -24.50 -8.61 -9.08
C PRO A 266 -23.55 -9.73 -9.56
N MET A 267 -22.96 -9.61 -10.75
CA MET A 267 -22.17 -10.68 -11.38
C MET A 267 -20.71 -10.31 -11.67
N LYS A 268 -20.30 -9.05 -11.52
CA LYS A 268 -18.89 -8.66 -11.72
C LYS A 268 -18.36 -7.96 -10.49
N MET A 269 -17.42 -8.63 -9.83
CA MET A 269 -16.60 -8.04 -8.77
C MET A 269 -15.34 -7.46 -9.38
N ASP A 270 -15.07 -6.22 -9.05
CA ASP A 270 -13.84 -5.55 -9.42
C ASP A 270 -12.97 -5.33 -8.17
N GLY A 271 -11.64 -5.28 -8.35
CA GLY A 271 -10.70 -5.16 -7.24
C GLY A 271 -10.68 -6.40 -6.33
N LEU A 272 -10.36 -7.58 -6.87
CA LEU A 272 -10.39 -8.86 -6.15
C LEU A 272 -9.21 -9.02 -5.16
N VAL A 273 -9.41 -8.62 -3.91
CA VAL A 273 -8.39 -8.70 -2.86
C VAL A 273 -8.27 -10.13 -2.32
N ALA A 274 -9.34 -10.67 -1.74
CA ALA A 274 -9.33 -12.00 -1.11
C ALA A 274 -8.95 -13.13 -2.08
N PRO A 275 -9.49 -13.21 -3.30
CA PRO A 275 -9.08 -14.25 -4.25
C PRO A 275 -7.58 -14.19 -4.56
N THR A 276 -7.01 -13.00 -4.68
CA THR A 276 -5.57 -12.82 -4.96
C THR A 276 -4.72 -13.33 -3.79
N LEU A 277 -5.06 -12.96 -2.55
CA LEU A 277 -4.31 -13.44 -1.38
C LEU A 277 -4.49 -14.95 -1.17
N MET A 278 -5.68 -15.50 -1.43
CA MET A 278 -5.93 -16.95 -1.37
C MET A 278 -5.10 -17.74 -2.39
N LYS A 279 -4.89 -17.21 -3.61
CA LYS A 279 -3.98 -17.84 -4.60
C LYS A 279 -2.54 -17.90 -4.10
N VAL A 280 -2.08 -16.87 -3.37
CA VAL A 280 -0.75 -16.89 -2.73
C VAL A 280 -0.69 -18.00 -1.68
N LEU A 281 -1.68 -18.12 -0.80
CA LEU A 281 -1.70 -19.21 0.20
C LEU A 281 -1.78 -20.59 -0.43
N ALA A 282 -2.57 -20.72 -1.50
CA ALA A 282 -2.74 -21.97 -2.23
C ALA A 282 -1.51 -22.38 -3.06
N GLY A 283 -0.51 -21.50 -3.21
CA GLY A 283 0.69 -21.78 -4.01
C GLY A 283 0.48 -21.65 -5.52
N SER A 284 -0.62 -21.04 -5.96
CA SER A 284 -1.03 -20.97 -7.37
C SER A 284 -0.43 -19.77 -8.14
N VAL A 285 0.63 -19.16 -7.60
CA VAL A 285 1.36 -18.04 -8.24
C VAL A 285 2.74 -18.50 -8.68
N GLN A 286 3.29 -17.87 -9.73
CA GLN A 286 4.59 -18.25 -10.32
C GLN A 286 5.61 -17.09 -10.19
N PRO A 287 6.84 -17.32 -9.68
CA PRO A 287 7.31 -18.54 -9.02
C PRO A 287 6.47 -18.92 -7.79
N PRO A 288 6.54 -20.18 -7.31
CA PRO A 288 5.88 -20.57 -6.07
C PRO A 288 6.19 -19.60 -4.93
N PRO A 289 5.20 -19.21 -4.12
CA PRO A 289 5.38 -18.25 -3.06
C PRO A 289 6.24 -18.84 -1.94
N SER A 290 7.11 -18.02 -1.39
CA SER A 290 7.85 -18.29 -0.16
C SER A 290 6.91 -18.32 1.05
N LEU A 291 7.39 -18.92 2.15
CA LEU A 291 6.66 -18.91 3.41
C LEU A 291 6.39 -17.47 3.90
N SER A 292 7.34 -16.54 3.74
CA SER A 292 7.12 -15.13 4.12
C SER A 292 5.98 -14.48 3.33
N GLU A 293 5.83 -14.77 2.04
CA GLU A 293 4.70 -14.27 1.24
C GLU A 293 3.37 -14.85 1.72
N LYS A 294 3.34 -16.16 2.06
CA LYS A 294 2.16 -16.80 2.62
C LYS A 294 1.78 -16.23 3.99
N ILE A 295 2.74 -15.95 4.86
CA ILE A 295 2.48 -15.32 6.17
C ILE A 295 1.80 -13.95 5.96
N GLU A 296 2.33 -13.09 5.10
CA GLU A 296 1.74 -11.77 4.85
C GLU A 296 0.35 -11.86 4.22
N ALA A 297 0.13 -12.80 3.28
CA ALA A 297 -1.18 -13.04 2.70
C ALA A 297 -2.19 -13.57 3.74
N ALA A 298 -1.77 -14.45 4.64
CA ALA A 298 -2.60 -14.99 5.72
C ALA A 298 -3.00 -13.89 6.70
N LEU A 299 -2.05 -13.02 7.10
CA LEU A 299 -2.33 -11.87 7.94
C LEU A 299 -3.29 -10.88 7.26
N GLY A 300 -3.15 -10.68 5.96
CA GLY A 300 -4.10 -9.88 5.17
C GLY A 300 -5.51 -10.44 5.21
N LEU A 301 -5.68 -11.75 4.99
CA LEU A 301 -6.98 -12.44 5.07
C LEU A 301 -7.58 -12.39 6.48
N CYS A 302 -6.75 -12.55 7.52
CA CYS A 302 -7.15 -12.39 8.93
C CYS A 302 -7.72 -10.99 9.23
N ALA A 303 -7.11 -9.95 8.65
CA ALA A 303 -7.49 -8.56 8.86
C ALA A 303 -8.71 -8.10 8.03
N MET A 304 -9.24 -8.95 7.13
CA MET A 304 -10.37 -8.57 6.28
C MET A 304 -11.65 -8.42 7.08
N ARG A 305 -12.26 -7.24 6.96
CA ARG A 305 -13.59 -6.95 7.46
C ARG A 305 -14.60 -7.17 6.34
N TYR A 306 -15.67 -7.91 6.61
CA TYR A 306 -16.69 -8.23 5.62
C TYR A 306 -18.14 -8.17 6.16
N PRO A 307 -18.50 -7.25 7.08
CA PRO A 307 -19.90 -7.14 7.53
C PRO A 307 -20.87 -6.82 6.40
N ASN A 308 -20.38 -6.15 5.34
CA ASN A 308 -21.17 -5.68 4.21
C ASN A 308 -20.94 -6.50 2.92
N MET A 309 -20.34 -7.69 3.03
CA MET A 309 -20.03 -8.53 1.87
C MET A 309 -20.48 -9.98 2.10
N PRO A 310 -21.80 -10.25 2.17
CA PRO A 310 -22.36 -11.57 2.52
C PRO A 310 -21.99 -12.68 1.52
N GLU A 311 -21.63 -12.28 0.30
CA GLU A 311 -21.14 -13.16 -0.75
C GLU A 311 -19.76 -13.73 -0.47
N TYR A 312 -18.94 -13.07 0.36
CA TYR A 312 -17.62 -13.56 0.72
C TYR A 312 -17.73 -14.89 1.47
N ASN A 313 -16.88 -15.84 1.10
CA ASN A 313 -16.80 -17.15 1.72
C ASN A 313 -15.55 -17.25 2.63
N PRO A 314 -15.65 -16.85 3.91
CA PRO A 314 -14.51 -16.87 4.83
C PRO A 314 -14.02 -18.28 5.19
N ASP A 315 -14.82 -19.34 4.96
CA ASP A 315 -14.41 -20.72 5.27
C ASP A 315 -13.22 -21.17 4.39
N VAL A 316 -13.14 -20.69 3.14
CA VAL A 316 -11.97 -20.92 2.28
C VAL A 316 -10.72 -20.25 2.85
N ALA A 317 -10.86 -19.04 3.42
CA ALA A 317 -9.76 -18.33 4.06
C ALA A 317 -9.27 -19.10 5.29
N ASN A 318 -10.17 -19.53 6.17
CA ASN A 318 -9.86 -20.32 7.37
C ASN A 318 -9.04 -21.57 7.03
N PHE A 319 -9.47 -22.33 6.03
CA PHE A 319 -8.76 -23.52 5.58
C PHE A 319 -7.34 -23.21 5.08
N LEU A 320 -7.20 -22.22 4.19
CA LEU A 320 -5.90 -21.85 3.62
C LEU A 320 -4.94 -21.25 4.66
N ILE A 321 -5.47 -20.47 5.61
CA ILE A 321 -4.71 -19.97 6.76
C ILE A 321 -4.24 -21.15 7.61
N GLY A 322 -5.12 -22.10 7.92
CA GLY A 322 -4.79 -23.33 8.64
C GLY A 322 -3.65 -24.12 7.98
N ARG A 323 -3.69 -24.29 6.65
CA ARG A 323 -2.57 -24.90 5.90
C ARG A 323 -1.26 -24.12 6.03
N THR A 324 -1.34 -22.79 6.01
CA THR A 324 -0.17 -21.92 6.19
C THR A 324 0.43 -22.06 7.58
N LEU A 325 -0.38 -22.23 8.63
CA LEU A 325 0.10 -22.50 10.00
C LEU A 325 0.85 -23.84 10.09
N LEU A 326 0.38 -24.87 9.38
CA LEU A 326 1.06 -26.17 9.31
C LEU A 326 2.42 -26.06 8.63
N GLU A 327 2.48 -25.37 7.49
CA GLU A 327 3.73 -25.12 6.77
C GLU A 327 4.70 -24.31 7.63
N PHE A 328 4.23 -23.23 8.26
CA PHE A 328 5.02 -22.41 9.19
C PHE A 328 5.62 -23.23 10.33
N THR A 329 4.82 -24.11 10.95
CA THR A 329 5.27 -24.97 12.06
C THR A 329 6.28 -26.01 11.58
N THR A 330 6.08 -26.56 10.39
CA THR A 330 6.97 -27.55 9.78
C THR A 330 8.33 -26.93 9.46
N GLU A 331 8.34 -25.76 8.81
CA GLU A 331 9.57 -25.03 8.50
C GLU A 331 10.29 -24.55 9.77
N TYR A 332 9.56 -24.15 10.80
CA TYR A 332 10.15 -23.87 12.12
C TYR A 332 10.90 -25.07 12.68
N ASN A 333 10.27 -26.25 12.72
CA ASN A 333 10.91 -27.45 13.26
C ASN A 333 12.14 -27.86 12.45
N LYS A 334 12.10 -27.70 11.12
CA LYS A 334 13.25 -27.93 10.24
C LYS A 334 14.39 -26.98 10.55
N ASP A 335 14.11 -25.69 10.68
CA ASP A 335 15.15 -24.67 10.88
C ASP A 335 15.65 -24.60 12.33
N LEU A 336 14.85 -25.05 13.30
CA LEU A 336 15.21 -25.06 14.72
C LEU A 336 16.54 -25.78 14.97
N VAL A 337 16.84 -26.84 14.22
CA VAL A 337 18.11 -27.58 14.34
C VAL A 337 19.33 -26.71 14.04
N ASN A 338 19.17 -25.62 13.28
CA ASN A 338 20.25 -24.72 12.89
C ASN A 338 20.49 -23.60 13.90
N PHE A 339 19.41 -23.05 14.49
CA PHE A 339 19.50 -21.88 15.38
C PHE A 339 19.33 -22.19 16.88
N ALA A 340 18.93 -23.41 17.26
CA ALA A 340 18.89 -23.86 18.65
C ALA A 340 20.26 -24.32 19.19
N ILE A 341 21.24 -24.55 18.30
CA ILE A 341 22.61 -24.92 18.70
C ILE A 341 23.27 -23.77 19.46
N VAL A 342 23.99 -24.10 20.53
CA VAL A 342 24.85 -23.15 21.26
C VAL A 342 26.25 -23.16 20.66
N GLY A 343 26.84 -21.97 20.46
CA GLY A 343 28.23 -21.80 20.02
C GLY A 343 28.40 -21.42 18.55
N ALA A 344 29.62 -21.59 18.02
CA ALA A 344 30.06 -21.02 16.74
C ALA A 344 29.33 -21.57 15.50
N LYS A 345 28.62 -22.71 15.61
CA LYS A 345 27.84 -23.32 14.51
C LYS A 345 26.41 -22.79 14.43
N LYS A 346 25.99 -21.94 15.37
CA LYS A 346 24.64 -21.36 15.39
C LYS A 346 24.41 -20.53 14.13
N GLN A 347 23.38 -20.87 13.37
CA GLN A 347 22.93 -20.07 12.24
C GLN A 347 21.79 -19.14 12.66
N LEU A 348 21.59 -18.06 11.89
CA LEU A 348 20.41 -17.23 12.04
C LEU A 348 19.19 -17.95 11.47
N PRO A 349 18.01 -17.79 12.09
CA PRO A 349 16.80 -18.38 11.54
C PRO A 349 16.48 -17.78 10.17
N LEU A 350 15.92 -18.59 9.27
CA LEU A 350 15.57 -18.20 7.91
C LEU A 350 14.50 -17.09 7.88
N ILE A 351 13.55 -17.14 8.81
CA ILE A 351 12.50 -16.13 9.01
C ILE A 351 12.37 -15.79 10.51
N PRO A 352 11.77 -14.64 10.87
CA PRO A 352 11.64 -14.24 12.28
C PRO A 352 10.52 -15.01 12.99
N PHE A 353 10.65 -16.33 13.13
CA PHE A 353 9.61 -17.25 13.63
C PHE A 353 8.91 -16.77 14.90
N LYS A 354 9.66 -16.28 15.89
CA LYS A 354 9.05 -15.73 17.13
C LYS A 354 8.17 -14.51 16.87
N GLY A 355 8.63 -13.60 15.99
CA GLY A 355 7.86 -12.42 15.62
C GLY A 355 6.60 -12.81 14.84
N ASP A 356 6.75 -13.69 13.85
CA ASP A 356 5.64 -14.12 13.01
C ASP A 356 4.64 -15.03 13.73
N SER A 357 5.05 -15.86 14.70
CA SER A 357 4.11 -16.63 15.52
C SER A 357 3.20 -15.73 16.36
N ASN A 358 3.74 -14.63 16.87
CA ASN A 358 2.97 -13.64 17.62
C ASN A 358 2.01 -12.89 16.68
N ARG A 359 2.50 -12.47 15.50
CA ARG A 359 1.67 -11.82 14.48
C ARG A 359 0.52 -12.71 14.02
N LEU A 360 0.79 -13.99 13.74
CA LEU A 360 -0.23 -14.97 13.34
C LEU A 360 -1.24 -15.22 14.45
N THR A 361 -0.79 -15.32 15.71
CA THR A 361 -1.70 -15.44 16.87
C THR A 361 -2.64 -14.24 16.97
N ALA A 362 -2.12 -13.01 16.79
CA ALA A 362 -2.94 -11.81 16.76
C ALA A 362 -3.88 -11.78 15.55
N GLY A 363 -3.39 -12.19 14.37
CA GLY A 363 -4.19 -12.30 13.16
C GLY A 363 -5.37 -13.27 13.32
N LEU A 364 -5.17 -14.44 13.92
CA LEU A 364 -6.27 -15.39 14.15
C LEU A 364 -7.37 -14.82 15.05
N LYS A 365 -7.01 -13.98 16.04
CA LYS A 365 -8.02 -13.27 16.85
C LYS A 365 -8.83 -12.29 16.00
N LEU A 366 -8.16 -11.50 15.15
CA LEU A 366 -8.83 -10.60 14.20
C LEU A 366 -9.74 -11.37 13.24
N LEU A 367 -9.30 -12.53 12.73
CA LEU A 367 -10.09 -13.39 11.86
C LEU A 367 -11.40 -13.81 12.54
N ALA A 368 -11.31 -14.24 13.80
CA ALA A 368 -12.46 -14.62 14.60
C ALA A 368 -13.37 -13.40 14.87
N GLU A 369 -12.83 -12.24 15.22
CA GLU A 369 -13.60 -11.00 15.44
C GLU A 369 -14.35 -10.56 14.18
N ASN A 370 -13.67 -10.58 13.02
CA ASN A 370 -14.24 -10.26 11.73
C ASN A 370 -15.35 -11.25 11.33
N ALA A 371 -15.20 -12.54 11.63
CA ALA A 371 -16.26 -13.53 11.40
C ALA A 371 -17.49 -13.31 12.29
N ALA A 372 -17.29 -12.90 13.53
CA ALA A 372 -18.39 -12.52 14.42
C ALA A 372 -19.12 -11.27 13.89
N ALA A 373 -18.37 -10.24 13.49
CA ALA A 373 -18.94 -9.02 12.90
C ALA A 373 -19.69 -9.29 11.59
N GLY A 374 -19.15 -10.19 10.76
CA GLY A 374 -19.78 -10.67 9.53
C GLY A 374 -20.97 -11.60 9.74
N LYS A 375 -21.30 -11.96 10.99
CA LYS A 375 -22.37 -12.91 11.36
C LYS A 375 -22.26 -14.24 10.62
N VAL A 376 -21.04 -14.80 10.55
CA VAL A 376 -20.76 -16.11 9.93
C VAL A 376 -20.32 -17.11 11.02
N PRO A 377 -21.25 -17.83 11.68
CA PRO A 377 -20.93 -18.65 12.85
C PRO A 377 -19.96 -19.80 12.56
N THR A 378 -20.07 -20.43 11.38
CA THR A 378 -19.18 -21.52 10.95
C THR A 378 -17.73 -21.04 10.83
N ALA A 379 -17.54 -19.87 10.23
CA ALA A 379 -16.22 -19.27 10.08
C ALA A 379 -15.64 -18.82 11.42
N ARG A 380 -16.49 -18.28 12.32
CA ARG A 380 -16.07 -17.92 13.68
C ARG A 380 -15.61 -19.13 14.46
N ALA A 381 -16.42 -20.19 14.50
CA ALA A 381 -16.08 -21.44 15.17
C ALA A 381 -14.77 -22.03 14.62
N SER A 382 -14.56 -21.92 13.31
CA SER A 382 -13.34 -22.39 12.67
C SER A 382 -12.11 -21.60 13.10
N ALA A 383 -12.21 -20.27 13.13
CA ALA A 383 -11.15 -19.40 13.60
C ALA A 383 -10.82 -19.65 15.08
N ASP A 384 -11.83 -19.83 15.95
CA ASP A 384 -11.62 -20.11 17.38
C ASP A 384 -10.86 -21.43 17.61
N GLN A 385 -11.17 -22.47 16.83
CA GLN A 385 -10.45 -23.74 16.89
C GLN A 385 -9.01 -23.62 16.37
N LEU A 386 -8.77 -22.84 15.31
CA LEU A 386 -7.41 -22.54 14.86
C LEU A 386 -6.60 -21.83 15.96
N ILE A 387 -7.20 -20.87 16.67
CA ILE A 387 -6.57 -20.20 17.83
C ILE A 387 -6.20 -21.23 18.89
N LEU A 388 -7.16 -22.07 19.30
CA LEU A 388 -6.97 -23.07 20.35
C LEU A 388 -5.82 -24.03 20.02
N LYS A 389 -5.78 -24.55 18.79
CA LYS A 389 -4.78 -25.52 18.33
C LYS A 389 -3.41 -24.89 18.09
N PHE A 390 -3.36 -23.66 17.60
CA PHE A 390 -2.10 -22.97 17.31
C PHE A 390 -1.44 -22.33 18.55
N ALA A 391 -2.20 -21.95 19.57
CA ALA A 391 -1.65 -21.33 20.79
C ALA A 391 -0.50 -22.11 21.47
N PRO A 392 -0.59 -23.44 21.72
CA PRO A 392 0.52 -24.20 22.28
C PRO A 392 1.70 -24.35 21.31
N ILE A 393 1.46 -24.30 20.00
CA ILE A 393 2.51 -24.30 18.98
C ILE A 393 3.27 -22.97 19.03
N ALA A 394 2.57 -21.85 18.98
CA ALA A 394 3.15 -20.50 19.08
C ALA A 394 3.93 -20.29 20.39
N THR A 395 3.46 -20.86 21.50
CA THR A 395 4.18 -20.85 22.79
C THR A 395 5.53 -21.55 22.69
N ASN A 396 5.59 -22.72 22.04
CA ASN A 396 6.87 -23.41 21.82
C ASN A 396 7.79 -22.61 20.89
N ILE A 397 7.26 -22.07 19.79
CA ILE A 397 8.02 -21.26 18.83
C ILE A 397 8.62 -20.01 19.51
N SER A 398 7.84 -19.29 20.31
CA SER A 398 8.28 -18.06 20.98
C SER A 398 9.37 -18.29 22.05
N THR A 399 9.48 -19.53 22.53
CA THR A 399 10.49 -19.99 23.49
C THR A 399 11.59 -20.85 22.86
N TYR A 400 11.64 -20.92 21.52
CA TYR A 400 12.61 -21.70 20.75
C TYR A 400 12.66 -23.19 21.15
N LYS A 401 11.50 -23.76 21.49
CA LYS A 401 11.33 -25.18 21.80
C LYS A 401 10.81 -25.93 20.59
N ASN A 402 11.15 -27.21 20.47
CA ASN A 402 10.60 -28.09 19.44
C ASN A 402 9.06 -28.16 19.57
N VAL A 403 8.36 -28.16 18.44
CA VAL A 403 6.92 -28.40 18.40
C VAL A 403 6.69 -29.90 18.20
N GLY A 404 6.22 -30.58 19.25
CA GLY A 404 5.99 -32.02 19.24
C GLY A 404 5.01 -32.47 18.15
N GLY A 405 5.25 -33.65 17.59
CA GLY A 405 4.48 -34.19 16.45
C GLY A 405 2.98 -34.29 16.68
N GLU A 406 2.55 -34.59 17.92
CA GLU A 406 1.13 -34.64 18.30
C GLU A 406 0.41 -33.30 18.03
N ARG A 407 1.03 -32.17 18.37
CA ARG A 407 0.42 -30.85 18.16
C ARG A 407 0.30 -30.51 16.67
N VAL A 408 1.30 -30.89 15.89
CA VAL A 408 1.29 -30.72 14.43
C VAL A 408 0.20 -31.59 13.81
N GLN A 409 0.06 -32.84 14.28
CA GLN A 409 -0.95 -33.78 13.82
C GLN A 409 -2.36 -33.31 14.18
N ASP A 410 -2.59 -32.81 15.40
CA ASP A 410 -3.89 -32.29 15.83
C ASP A 410 -4.33 -31.08 15.00
N LEU A 411 -3.42 -30.14 14.74
CA LEU A 411 -3.68 -29.03 13.83
C LEU A 411 -3.98 -29.54 12.41
N ASN A 412 -3.22 -30.52 11.92
CA ASN A 412 -3.40 -31.06 10.57
C ASN A 412 -4.76 -31.76 10.40
N GLN A 413 -5.14 -32.59 11.36
CA GLN A 413 -6.45 -33.25 11.37
C GLN A 413 -7.57 -32.22 11.31
N TYR A 414 -7.48 -31.17 12.13
CA TYR A 414 -8.47 -30.11 12.14
C TYR A 414 -8.55 -29.32 10.84
N VAL A 415 -7.41 -28.94 10.26
CA VAL A 415 -7.37 -28.24 8.98
C VAL A 415 -8.02 -29.07 7.87
N ASN A 416 -7.81 -30.38 7.86
CA ASN A 416 -8.48 -31.28 6.90
C ASN A 416 -9.99 -31.40 7.16
N GLN A 417 -10.44 -31.35 8.42
CA GLN A 417 -11.86 -31.37 8.77
C GLN A 417 -12.63 -30.13 8.27
N ILE A 418 -11.99 -28.96 8.27
CA ILE A 418 -12.61 -27.71 7.82
C ILE A 418 -12.45 -27.43 6.33
N MET A 419 -11.93 -28.39 5.55
CA MET A 419 -11.77 -28.22 4.11
C MET A 419 -13.14 -27.98 3.45
N PRO A 420 -13.36 -26.81 2.80
CA PRO A 420 -14.62 -26.54 2.12
C PRO A 420 -14.81 -27.46 0.92
N LYS A 421 -16.07 -27.85 0.66
CA LYS A 421 -16.42 -28.65 -0.54
C LYS A 421 -16.06 -27.92 -1.84
N GLU A 422 -16.25 -26.60 -1.85
CA GLU A 422 -15.88 -25.73 -2.96
C GLU A 422 -14.92 -24.65 -2.47
N LEU A 423 -13.79 -24.49 -3.16
CA LEU A 423 -12.80 -23.45 -2.87
C LEU A 423 -13.13 -22.12 -3.57
N LYS A 424 -14.42 -21.76 -3.64
CA LYS A 424 -14.86 -20.49 -4.21
C LYS A 424 -14.74 -19.38 -3.17
N PRO A 425 -13.97 -18.30 -3.43
CA PRO A 425 -13.85 -17.17 -2.50
C PRO A 425 -15.16 -16.42 -2.28
N PHE A 426 -16.10 -16.55 -3.23
CA PHE A 426 -17.40 -15.92 -3.20
C PHE A 426 -18.50 -16.92 -3.60
N LYS A 427 -19.65 -16.86 -2.94
CA LYS A 427 -20.74 -17.86 -3.08
C LYS A 427 -21.45 -17.76 -4.42
N ASN A 428 -21.96 -16.58 -4.77
CA ASN A 428 -22.81 -16.38 -5.95
C ASN A 428 -22.11 -15.65 -7.11
N LEU A 429 -20.82 -15.38 -6.98
CA LEU A 429 -20.06 -14.61 -7.96
C LEU A 429 -19.25 -15.52 -8.87
N ASN A 430 -19.14 -15.12 -10.14
CA ASN A 430 -18.35 -15.85 -11.14
C ASN A 430 -16.84 -15.56 -10.98
N VAL A 431 -16.29 -15.97 -9.84
CA VAL A 431 -14.85 -15.96 -9.55
C VAL A 431 -14.37 -17.41 -9.57
N PRO A 432 -13.32 -17.74 -10.33
CA PRO A 432 -12.79 -19.11 -10.38
C PRO A 432 -12.47 -19.64 -8.98
N ALA A 433 -12.74 -20.93 -8.76
CA ALA A 433 -12.31 -21.61 -7.54
C ALA A 433 -10.78 -21.55 -7.40
N ILE A 434 -10.31 -21.43 -6.16
CA ILE A 434 -8.89 -21.44 -5.85
C ILE A 434 -8.34 -22.83 -6.11
N GLN A 435 -7.34 -22.92 -6.99
CA GLN A 435 -6.65 -24.16 -7.30
C GLN A 435 -5.56 -24.40 -6.26
N LEU A 436 -5.64 -25.50 -5.52
CA LEU A 436 -4.55 -25.87 -4.62
C LEU A 436 -3.35 -26.33 -5.44
N ALA A 437 -2.16 -25.79 -5.15
CA ALA A 437 -0.93 -26.38 -5.66
C ALA A 437 -0.85 -27.84 -5.18
N PRO A 438 -0.22 -28.74 -5.98
CA PRO A 438 0.07 -30.09 -5.56
C PRO A 438 0.74 -30.09 -4.19
N ALA A 439 0.41 -31.08 -3.36
CA ALA A 439 1.19 -31.28 -2.13
C ALA A 439 2.66 -31.48 -2.53
N PRO A 440 3.60 -30.78 -1.86
CA PRO A 440 5.03 -30.91 -2.15
C PRO A 440 5.57 -32.32 -1.87
#